data_AF-A0A3E3DDH4-F1
#
_entry.id   AF-A0A3E3DDH4-F1
#
_cell.length_a   1.000
_cell.length_b   1.000
_cell.length_c   1.000
_cell.angle_alpha   90.00
_cell.angle_beta   90.00
_cell.angle_gamma   90.00
#
_symmetry.space_group_name_H-M   'P 1'
#
loop_
_entity.id
_entity.type
_entity.pdbx_description
1 polymer ?
#
loop_
_entity_poly.entity_id
_entity_poly.type
_entity_poly.pdbx_seq_one_letter_code
_entity_poly.pdbx_strand_id
1 'polypeptide(L)'
;MSYTKFSKEVTKWLKDNGLPCYGTANDSPEETKARLDAWMRGIKEILRQWITEKRYRELISCAHGGWYQDDVIFEPLAEHFVANHLFDELRFLCERGIRFSAEDMLSTIQSEKEEHGSLDIETIRNIDVPSYVAGRSYSHLGEIAKYRKRALDQIIRYIGYLEQIHAPAEYLEQVKFLQKIVADLTIKAKDLKPFRFRL
;
A
#
# COMPACT_ATOMS: atom_id res chain seq x y z
N MET A 1 7.73 -3.20 -16.79
CA MET A 1 7.02 -2.78 -15.55
C MET A 1 7.61 -1.46 -15.07
N SER A 2 6.79 -0.57 -14.49
CA SER A 2 7.18 0.79 -14.07
C SER A 2 8.34 0.81 -13.07
N TYR A 3 8.34 -0.10 -12.09
CA TYR A 3 9.44 -0.21 -11.11
C TYR A 3 10.78 -0.52 -11.78
N THR A 4 10.81 -1.37 -12.81
CA THR A 4 12.02 -1.66 -13.59
C THR A 4 12.55 -0.41 -14.29
N LYS A 5 11.65 0.44 -14.80
CA LYS A 5 12.03 1.72 -15.39
C LYS A 5 12.57 2.67 -14.33
N PHE A 6 11.91 2.75 -13.18
CA PHE A 6 12.33 3.58 -12.05
C PHE A 6 13.71 3.18 -11.53
N SER A 7 13.93 1.89 -11.24
CA SER A 7 15.24 1.38 -10.79
C SER A 7 16.35 1.62 -11.82
N LYS A 8 16.05 1.57 -13.13
CA LYS A 8 17.01 1.92 -14.19
C LYS A 8 17.39 3.40 -14.16
N GLU A 9 16.43 4.31 -13.97
CA GLU A 9 16.75 5.73 -13.81
C GLU A 9 17.56 5.99 -12.54
N VAL A 10 17.24 5.32 -11.42
CA VAL A 10 18.04 5.41 -10.18
C VAL A 10 19.47 4.96 -10.45
N THR A 11 19.63 3.81 -11.12
CA THR A 11 20.95 3.27 -11.48
C THR A 11 21.73 4.23 -12.37
N LYS A 12 21.07 4.83 -13.37
CA LYS A 12 21.68 5.81 -14.27
C LYS A 12 22.15 7.04 -13.49
N TRP A 13 21.29 7.61 -12.65
CA TRP A 13 21.63 8.76 -11.82
C TRP A 13 22.82 8.47 -10.89
N LEU A 14 22.87 7.29 -10.28
CA LEU A 14 24.03 6.90 -9.45
C LEU A 14 25.34 6.87 -10.26
N LYS A 15 25.31 6.28 -11.47
CA LYS A 15 26.47 6.25 -12.36
C LYS A 15 26.92 7.64 -12.77
N ASP A 16 25.98 8.49 -13.16
CA ASP A 16 26.26 9.87 -13.59
C ASP A 16 26.86 10.72 -12.45
N ASN A 17 26.63 10.33 -11.19
CA ASN A 17 27.17 10.98 -9.99
C ASN A 17 28.37 10.25 -9.36
N GLY A 18 28.91 9.21 -10.03
CA GLY A 18 30.06 8.46 -9.51
C GLY A 18 29.78 7.68 -8.22
N LEU A 19 28.51 7.35 -7.95
CA LEU A 19 28.08 6.64 -6.73
C LEU A 19 28.01 5.12 -6.96
N PRO A 20 28.22 4.31 -5.90
CA PRO A 20 28.13 2.86 -6.01
C PRO A 20 26.71 2.42 -6.35
N CYS A 21 26.56 1.58 -7.39
CA CYS A 21 25.26 1.11 -7.88
C CYS A 21 25.15 -0.41 -8.01
N TYR A 22 26.27 -1.12 -8.05
CA TYR A 22 26.32 -2.59 -8.06
C TYR A 22 27.18 -3.08 -6.91
N GLY A 23 26.78 -4.21 -6.33
CA GLY A 23 27.55 -4.89 -5.31
C GLY A 23 27.90 -6.30 -5.73
N THR A 24 28.86 -6.87 -5.03
CA THR A 24 29.26 -8.27 -5.20
C THR A 24 29.00 -9.05 -3.92
N ALA A 25 29.04 -10.38 -4.00
CA ALA A 25 28.93 -11.22 -2.81
C ALA A 25 30.12 -11.06 -1.83
N ASN A 26 31.20 -10.37 -2.26
CA ASN A 26 32.41 -10.19 -1.49
C ASN A 26 32.52 -8.79 -0.87
N ASP A 27 31.51 -7.92 -1.07
CA ASP A 27 31.49 -6.58 -0.49
C ASP A 27 31.56 -6.69 1.04
N SER A 28 32.39 -5.86 1.66
CA SER A 28 32.39 -5.67 3.11
C SER A 28 31.03 -5.13 3.60
N PRO A 29 30.72 -5.26 4.89
CA PRO A 29 29.54 -4.62 5.48
C PRO A 29 29.50 -3.10 5.23
N GLU A 30 30.65 -2.43 5.27
CA GLU A 30 30.79 -1.00 5.03
C GLU A 30 30.48 -0.63 3.57
N GLU A 31 30.99 -1.39 2.60
CA GLU A 31 30.69 -1.20 1.17
C GLU A 31 29.23 -1.48 0.86
N THR A 32 28.68 -2.54 1.44
CA THR A 32 27.25 -2.87 1.33
C THR A 32 26.39 -1.73 1.86
N LYS A 33 26.74 -1.19 3.04
CA LYS A 33 26.03 -0.05 3.63
C LYS A 33 26.14 1.19 2.74
N ALA A 34 27.34 1.57 2.30
CA ALA A 34 27.55 2.72 1.44
C ALA A 34 26.73 2.62 0.12
N ARG A 35 26.63 1.42 -0.44
CA ARG A 35 25.80 1.16 -1.63
C ARG A 35 24.31 1.28 -1.34
N LEU A 36 23.82 0.76 -0.22
CA LEU A 36 22.41 0.91 0.17
C LEU A 36 22.06 2.37 0.45
N ASP A 37 22.94 3.11 1.12
CA ASP A 37 22.77 4.55 1.38
C ASP A 37 22.74 5.35 0.07
N ALA A 38 23.66 5.05 -0.86
CA ALA A 38 23.67 5.64 -2.19
C ALA A 38 22.37 5.32 -2.95
N TRP A 39 21.93 4.06 -2.92
CA TRP A 39 20.68 3.64 -3.55
C TRP A 39 19.46 4.40 -3.01
N MET A 40 19.35 4.53 -1.69
CA MET A 40 18.28 5.29 -1.04
C MET A 40 18.32 6.77 -1.43
N ARG A 41 19.52 7.35 -1.56
CA ARG A 41 19.68 8.72 -2.08
C ARG A 41 19.21 8.83 -3.52
N GLY A 42 19.60 7.90 -4.39
CA GLY A 42 19.18 7.88 -5.78
C GLY A 42 17.67 7.71 -5.95
N ILE A 43 17.02 6.90 -5.12
CA ILE A 43 15.56 6.79 -5.10
C ILE A 43 14.92 8.15 -4.81
N LYS A 44 15.38 8.86 -3.78
CA LYS A 44 14.81 10.16 -3.39
C LYS A 44 14.93 11.20 -4.52
N GLU A 45 16.08 11.23 -5.20
CA GLU A 45 16.32 12.17 -6.30
C GLU A 45 15.44 11.85 -7.52
N ILE A 46 15.38 10.59 -7.94
CA ILE A 46 14.53 10.19 -9.07
C ILE A 46 13.04 10.35 -8.74
N LEU A 47 12.63 10.04 -7.50
CA LEU A 47 11.27 10.25 -7.05
C LEU A 47 10.88 11.73 -7.15
N ARG A 48 11.71 12.62 -6.60
CA ARG A 48 11.52 14.08 -6.69
C ARG A 48 11.48 14.57 -8.14
N GLN A 49 12.37 14.08 -8.99
CA GLN A 49 12.38 14.41 -10.42
C GLN A 49 11.07 13.99 -11.08
N TRP A 50 10.64 12.74 -10.90
CA TRP A 50 9.42 12.22 -11.53
C TRP A 50 8.15 12.89 -11.00
N ILE A 51 8.14 13.30 -9.72
CA ILE A 51 7.08 14.14 -9.15
C ILE A 51 7.01 15.49 -9.88
N THR A 52 8.16 16.13 -10.10
CA THR A 52 8.26 17.42 -10.81
C THR A 52 7.81 17.28 -12.27
N GLU A 53 8.14 16.17 -12.91
CA GLU A 53 7.71 15.81 -14.26
C GLU A 53 6.24 15.32 -14.34
N LYS A 54 5.52 15.30 -13.21
CA LYS A 54 4.12 14.81 -13.10
C LYS A 54 3.91 13.38 -13.63
N ARG A 55 4.91 12.51 -13.45
CA ARG A 55 4.86 11.09 -13.86
C ARG A 55 4.10 10.22 -12.86
N TYR A 56 2.93 10.70 -12.43
CA TYR A 56 2.16 10.14 -11.33
C TYR A 56 1.68 8.72 -11.62
N ARG A 57 1.23 8.43 -12.85
CA ARG A 57 0.80 7.07 -13.22
C ARG A 57 1.93 6.05 -13.03
N GLU A 58 3.16 6.38 -13.43
CA GLU A 58 4.29 5.47 -13.23
C GLU A 58 4.71 5.36 -11.78
N LEU A 59 4.71 6.46 -11.02
CA LEU A 59 5.05 6.45 -9.59
C LEU A 59 4.03 5.65 -8.78
N ILE A 60 2.73 5.87 -9.02
CA ILE A 60 1.65 5.09 -8.40
C ILE A 60 1.79 3.61 -8.76
N SER A 61 2.13 3.31 -10.01
CA SER A 61 2.40 1.93 -10.42
C SER A 61 3.62 1.32 -9.72
N CYS A 62 4.64 2.11 -9.35
CA CYS A 62 5.77 1.63 -8.54
C CYS A 62 5.33 1.34 -7.10
N ALA A 63 4.55 2.24 -6.49
CA ALA A 63 3.98 2.05 -5.15
C ALA A 63 3.11 0.79 -5.08
N HIS A 64 2.26 0.56 -6.07
CA HIS A 64 1.41 -0.64 -6.14
C HIS A 64 2.17 -1.94 -6.43
N GLY A 65 3.43 -1.86 -6.87
CA GLY A 65 4.22 -3.02 -7.25
C GLY A 65 4.69 -3.87 -6.07
N GLY A 66 4.66 -3.35 -4.84
CA GLY A 66 5.10 -4.05 -3.63
C GLY A 66 6.62 -4.29 -3.52
N TRP A 67 7.41 -3.67 -4.40
CA TRP A 67 8.88 -3.79 -4.41
C TRP A 67 9.58 -2.82 -3.45
N TYR A 68 8.87 -1.78 -3.03
CA TYR A 68 9.38 -0.75 -2.13
C TYR A 68 8.50 -0.75 -0.88
N GLN A 69 9.13 -0.49 0.27
CA GLN A 69 8.40 -0.21 1.50
C GLN A 69 7.58 1.08 1.33
N ASP A 70 6.50 1.21 2.11
CA ASP A 70 5.57 2.32 1.98
C ASP A 70 6.28 3.68 2.15
N ASP A 71 7.22 3.78 3.10
CA ASP A 71 8.00 4.99 3.41
C ASP A 71 8.95 5.44 2.28
N VAL A 72 9.20 4.57 1.29
CA VAL A 72 10.15 4.85 0.20
C VAL A 72 9.49 5.54 -0.99
N ILE A 73 8.26 5.13 -1.36
CA ILE A 73 7.54 5.70 -2.51
C ILE A 73 6.11 6.09 -2.16
N PHE A 74 5.36 5.21 -1.46
CA PHE A 74 3.94 5.44 -1.23
C PHE A 74 3.69 6.68 -0.37
N GLU A 75 4.32 6.77 0.81
CA GLU A 75 4.12 7.87 1.76
C GLU A 75 4.58 9.21 1.17
N PRO A 76 5.81 9.36 0.61
CA PRO A 76 6.21 10.65 0.02
C PRO A 76 5.31 11.09 -1.14
N LEU A 77 4.74 10.14 -1.89
CA LEU A 77 3.82 10.44 -2.97
C LEU A 77 2.44 10.86 -2.46
N ALA A 78 1.94 10.20 -1.41
CA ALA A 78 0.69 10.59 -0.74
C ALA A 78 0.82 11.98 -0.11
N GLU A 79 1.91 12.26 0.60
CA GLU A 79 2.23 13.58 1.16
C GLU A 79 2.26 14.66 0.07
N HIS A 80 2.90 14.38 -1.08
CA HIS A 80 2.90 15.29 -2.22
C HIS A 80 1.49 15.55 -2.74
N PHE A 81 0.66 14.52 -2.88
CA PHE A 81 -0.72 14.68 -3.36
C PHE A 81 -1.58 15.48 -2.38
N VAL A 82 -1.44 15.24 -1.07
CA VAL A 82 -2.12 16.02 -0.04
C VAL A 82 -1.68 17.49 -0.09
N ALA A 83 -0.37 17.75 -0.09
CA ALA A 83 0.19 19.11 -0.07
C ALA A 83 -0.19 19.94 -1.32
N ASN A 84 -0.47 19.27 -2.45
CA ASN A 84 -0.81 19.92 -3.72
C ASN A 84 -2.30 19.81 -4.07
N HIS A 85 -3.13 19.34 -3.15
CA HIS A 85 -4.57 19.15 -3.35
C HIS A 85 -4.93 18.27 -4.58
N LEU A 86 -4.14 17.23 -4.83
CA LEU A 86 -4.32 16.27 -5.93
C LEU A 86 -5.23 15.11 -5.51
N PHE A 87 -6.54 15.37 -5.46
CA PHE A 87 -7.54 14.43 -4.96
C PHE A 87 -7.63 13.15 -5.79
N ASP A 88 -7.70 13.25 -7.11
CA ASP A 88 -7.87 12.09 -7.99
C ASP A 88 -6.64 11.17 -7.99
N GLU A 89 -5.43 11.73 -7.95
CA GLU A 89 -4.19 10.98 -7.81
C GLU A 89 -4.11 10.26 -6.46
N LEU A 90 -4.53 10.91 -5.38
CA LEU A 90 -4.61 10.31 -4.05
C LEU A 90 -5.60 9.14 -4.03
N ARG A 91 -6.78 9.31 -4.64
CA ARG A 91 -7.74 8.20 -4.84
C ARG A 91 -7.10 7.05 -5.57
N PHE A 92 -6.43 7.31 -6.69
CA PHE A 92 -5.81 6.25 -7.48
C PHE A 92 -4.70 5.52 -6.71
N LEU A 93 -3.91 6.25 -5.92
CA LEU A 93 -2.86 5.69 -5.06
C LEU A 93 -3.44 4.77 -3.98
N CYS A 94 -4.45 5.23 -3.24
CA CYS A 94 -4.95 4.55 -2.04
C CYS A 94 -6.00 3.45 -2.32
N GLU A 95 -6.95 3.70 -3.24
CA GLU A 95 -8.13 2.82 -3.41
C GLU A 95 -7.75 1.40 -3.83
N ARG A 96 -6.66 1.21 -4.60
CA ARG A 96 -6.23 -0.13 -5.04
C ARG A 96 -5.83 -1.03 -3.86
N GLY A 97 -5.03 -0.50 -2.93
CA GLY A 97 -4.56 -1.27 -1.78
C GLY A 97 -5.72 -1.71 -0.89
N ILE A 98 -6.63 -0.77 -0.59
CA ILE A 98 -7.85 -1.02 0.18
C ILE A 98 -8.70 -2.10 -0.50
N ARG A 99 -8.93 -1.96 -1.81
CA ARG A 99 -9.73 -2.92 -2.58
C ARG A 99 -9.13 -4.32 -2.56
N PHE A 100 -7.83 -4.46 -2.79
CA PHE A 100 -7.17 -5.77 -2.76
C PHE A 100 -7.28 -6.43 -1.38
N SER A 101 -6.97 -5.70 -0.31
CA SER A 101 -7.10 -6.23 1.05
C SER A 101 -8.54 -6.66 1.39
N ALA A 102 -9.53 -5.88 0.96
CA ALA A 102 -10.94 -6.21 1.17
C ALA A 102 -11.43 -7.37 0.28
N GLU A 103 -10.95 -7.46 -0.97
CA GLU A 103 -11.25 -8.57 -1.89
C GLU A 103 -10.64 -9.89 -1.38
N ASP A 104 -9.39 -9.87 -0.91
CA ASP A 104 -8.74 -11.03 -0.29
C ASP A 104 -9.52 -11.50 0.95
N MET A 105 -9.92 -10.55 1.82
CA MET A 105 -10.76 -10.84 2.99
C MET A 105 -12.09 -11.49 2.59
N LEU A 106 -12.78 -10.95 1.58
CA LEU A 106 -14.06 -11.49 1.09
C LEU A 106 -13.89 -12.90 0.51
N SER A 107 -12.81 -13.13 -0.22
CA SER A 107 -12.47 -14.44 -0.78
C SER A 107 -12.29 -15.48 0.34
N THR A 108 -11.50 -15.15 1.38
CA THR A 108 -11.31 -16.06 2.51
C THR A 108 -12.59 -16.28 3.32
N ILE A 109 -13.42 -15.26 3.51
CA ILE A 109 -14.74 -15.40 4.16
C ILE A 109 -15.63 -16.37 3.37
N GLN A 110 -15.57 -16.32 2.03
CA GLN A 110 -16.33 -17.23 1.19
C GLN A 110 -15.88 -18.68 1.40
N SER A 111 -14.57 -18.95 1.31
CA SER A 111 -14.02 -20.29 1.54
C SER A 111 -14.35 -20.83 2.92
N GLU A 112 -14.25 -20.01 3.97
CA GLU A 112 -14.59 -20.40 5.34
C GLU A 112 -16.07 -20.82 5.46
N LYS A 113 -16.98 -20.09 4.83
CA LYS A 113 -18.41 -20.43 4.84
C LYS A 113 -18.72 -21.68 4.02
N GLU A 114 -18.00 -21.91 2.93
CA GLU A 114 -18.17 -23.10 2.10
C GLU A 114 -17.71 -24.36 2.86
N GLU A 115 -16.65 -24.28 3.66
CA GLU A 115 -16.11 -25.40 4.43
C GLU A 115 -16.83 -25.64 5.76
N HIS A 116 -17.20 -24.57 6.48
CA HIS A 116 -17.71 -24.66 7.85
C HIS A 116 -19.16 -24.18 8.03
N GLY A 117 -19.81 -23.70 6.97
CA GLY A 117 -21.22 -23.29 6.95
C GLY A 117 -21.55 -21.97 7.67
N SER A 118 -20.66 -21.48 8.54
CA SER A 118 -20.83 -20.24 9.30
C SER A 118 -19.50 -19.54 9.53
N LEU A 119 -19.54 -18.26 9.92
CA LEU A 119 -18.36 -17.45 10.19
C LEU A 119 -18.33 -17.08 11.67
N ASP A 120 -17.30 -17.50 12.39
CA ASP A 120 -17.09 -17.08 13.78
C ASP A 120 -16.44 -15.68 13.84
N ILE A 121 -17.29 -14.67 13.79
CA ILE A 121 -16.90 -13.25 13.81
C ILE A 121 -16.19 -12.88 15.12
N GLU A 122 -16.60 -13.46 16.25
CA GLU A 122 -16.02 -13.13 17.56
C GLU A 122 -14.58 -13.61 17.63
N THR A 123 -14.32 -14.85 17.21
CA THR A 123 -12.95 -15.38 17.12
C THR A 123 -12.09 -14.51 16.22
N ILE A 124 -12.56 -14.17 15.00
CA ILE A 124 -11.79 -13.32 14.06
C ILE A 124 -11.42 -11.97 14.70
N ARG A 125 -12.33 -11.35 15.45
CA ARG A 125 -12.10 -10.06 16.11
C ARG A 125 -11.09 -10.14 17.24
N ASN A 126 -11.00 -11.28 17.91
CA ASN A 126 -10.13 -11.51 19.06
C ASN A 126 -8.75 -12.07 18.69
N ILE A 127 -8.52 -12.43 17.42
CA ILE A 127 -7.20 -12.88 16.95
C ILE A 127 -6.16 -11.76 17.08
N ASP A 128 -5.08 -12.05 17.80
CA ASP A 128 -3.89 -11.21 17.78
C ASP A 128 -3.13 -11.39 16.46
N VAL A 129 -3.37 -10.45 15.54
CA VAL A 129 -2.80 -10.50 14.18
C VAL A 129 -1.26 -10.53 14.18
N PRO A 130 -0.53 -9.74 15.00
CA PRO A 130 0.93 -9.83 15.08
C PRO A 130 1.42 -11.24 15.42
N SER A 131 0.85 -11.88 16.46
CA SER A 131 1.22 -13.25 16.82
C SER A 131 0.86 -14.27 15.74
N TYR A 132 -0.31 -14.12 15.11
CA TYR A 132 -0.71 -14.97 13.99
C TYR A 132 0.27 -14.88 12.81
N VAL A 133 0.63 -13.66 12.39
CA VAL A 133 1.55 -13.42 11.26
C VAL A 133 2.98 -13.88 11.58
N ALA A 134 3.42 -13.79 12.82
CA ALA A 134 4.71 -14.32 13.27
C ALA A 134 4.72 -15.87 13.37
N GLY A 135 3.55 -16.47 13.52
CA GLY A 135 3.37 -17.92 13.58
C GLY A 135 3.55 -18.63 12.24
N ARG A 136 3.53 -19.97 12.28
CA ARG A 136 3.59 -20.83 11.08
C ARG A 136 2.27 -21.55 10.79
N SER A 137 1.29 -21.42 11.69
CA SER A 137 0.02 -22.14 11.60
C SER A 137 -0.98 -21.34 10.77
N TYR A 138 -1.42 -21.92 9.66
CA TYR A 138 -2.45 -21.35 8.81
C TYR A 138 -3.85 -21.56 9.42
N SER A 139 -4.70 -20.54 9.31
CA SER A 139 -6.12 -20.61 9.66
C SER A 139 -6.89 -19.61 8.81
N HIS A 140 -8.04 -20.01 8.27
CA HIS A 140 -8.93 -19.10 7.55
C HIS A 140 -9.37 -17.91 8.41
N LEU A 141 -9.75 -18.12 9.66
CA LEU A 141 -10.10 -17.04 10.58
C LEU A 141 -8.92 -16.09 10.81
N GLY A 142 -7.69 -16.64 10.92
CA GLY A 142 -6.45 -15.86 11.02
C GLY A 142 -6.16 -15.03 9.77
N GLU A 143 -6.32 -15.60 8.58
CA GLU A 143 -6.19 -14.89 7.31
C GLU A 143 -7.22 -13.76 7.19
N ILE A 144 -8.48 -14.02 7.55
CA ILE A 144 -9.54 -13.00 7.55
C ILE A 144 -9.17 -11.86 8.51
N ALA A 145 -8.68 -12.18 9.72
CA ALA A 145 -8.23 -11.17 10.69
C ALA A 145 -7.05 -10.34 10.14
N LYS A 146 -6.08 -10.98 9.48
CA LYS A 146 -4.94 -10.33 8.83
C LYS A 146 -5.37 -9.36 7.73
N TYR A 147 -6.23 -9.81 6.80
CA TYR A 147 -6.71 -8.95 5.71
C TYR A 147 -7.62 -7.83 6.22
N ARG A 148 -8.47 -8.10 7.21
CA ARG A 148 -9.29 -7.08 7.91
C ARG A 148 -8.41 -5.99 8.50
N LYS A 149 -7.37 -6.36 9.26
CA LYS A 149 -6.43 -5.39 9.87
C LYS A 149 -5.75 -4.55 8.78
N ARG A 150 -5.20 -5.20 7.75
CA ARG A 150 -4.54 -4.50 6.64
C ARG A 150 -5.48 -3.51 5.94
N ALA A 151 -6.71 -3.92 5.64
CA ALA A 151 -7.71 -3.05 5.03
C ALA A 151 -8.06 -1.86 5.93
N LEU A 152 -8.25 -2.08 7.23
CA LEU A 152 -8.53 -1.01 8.20
C LEU A 152 -7.37 -0.02 8.31
N ASP A 153 -6.13 -0.49 8.41
CA ASP A 153 -4.95 0.37 8.49
C ASP A 153 -4.81 1.25 7.24
N GLN A 154 -5.09 0.69 6.06
CA GLN A 154 -5.11 1.43 4.79
C GLN A 154 -6.27 2.45 4.74
N ILE A 155 -7.47 2.08 5.19
CA ILE A 155 -8.63 2.98 5.22
C ILE A 155 -8.43 4.13 6.20
N ILE A 156 -7.92 3.86 7.40
CA ILE A 156 -7.66 4.88 8.44
C ILE A 156 -6.65 5.91 7.92
N ARG A 157 -5.54 5.43 7.35
CA ARG A 157 -4.53 6.29 6.74
C ARG A 157 -5.12 7.12 5.60
N TYR A 158 -5.94 6.50 4.75
CA TYR A 158 -6.59 7.21 3.66
C TYR A 158 -7.57 8.29 4.13
N ILE A 159 -8.39 8.01 5.15
CA ILE A 159 -9.25 9.01 5.82
C ILE A 159 -8.42 10.20 6.30
N GLY A 160 -7.27 9.94 6.94
CA GLY A 160 -6.37 11.00 7.39
C GLY A 160 -5.87 11.89 6.26
N TYR A 161 -5.57 11.35 5.07
CA TYR A 161 -5.22 12.16 3.90
C TYR A 161 -6.41 12.94 3.35
N LEU A 162 -7.60 12.33 3.30
CA LEU A 162 -8.82 12.95 2.81
C LEU A 162 -9.27 14.14 3.67
N GLU A 163 -9.06 14.06 4.98
CA GLU A 163 -9.33 15.16 5.91
C GLU A 163 -8.36 16.33 5.67
N GLN A 164 -7.07 16.04 5.46
CA GLN A 164 -6.04 17.06 5.22
C GLN A 164 -6.24 17.81 3.89
N ILE A 165 -6.68 17.12 2.85
CA ILE A 165 -6.93 17.74 1.53
C ILE A 165 -8.30 18.45 1.46
N HIS A 166 -9.13 18.34 2.50
CA HIS A 166 -10.53 18.77 2.51
C HIS A 166 -11.34 18.16 1.35
N ALA A 167 -11.22 16.84 1.19
CA ALA A 167 -11.96 16.09 0.18
C ALA A 167 -13.49 16.31 0.32
N PRO A 168 -14.28 16.10 -0.76
CA PRO A 168 -15.73 16.21 -0.70
C PRO A 168 -16.33 15.40 0.45
N ALA A 169 -17.16 16.04 1.28
CA ALA A 169 -17.71 15.44 2.50
C ALA A 169 -18.47 14.13 2.22
N GLU A 170 -19.24 14.08 1.13
CA GLU A 170 -19.95 12.87 0.70
C GLU A 170 -18.99 11.68 0.46
N TYR A 171 -17.84 11.95 -0.16
CA TYR A 171 -16.84 10.91 -0.42
C TYR A 171 -16.11 10.48 0.86
N LEU A 172 -15.79 11.42 1.75
CA LEU A 172 -15.20 11.08 3.06
C LEU A 172 -16.14 10.19 3.89
N GLU A 173 -17.44 10.51 3.92
CA GLU A 173 -18.44 9.69 4.60
C GLU A 173 -18.59 8.31 3.96
N GLN A 174 -18.45 8.21 2.63
CA GLN A 174 -18.40 6.91 1.94
C GLN A 174 -17.20 6.07 2.40
N VAL A 175 -16.02 6.65 2.59
CA VAL A 175 -14.83 5.95 3.08
C VAL A 175 -14.97 5.54 4.54
N LYS A 176 -15.55 6.40 5.39
CA LYS A 176 -15.88 6.07 6.79
C LYS A 176 -16.92 4.95 6.90
N PHE A 177 -17.91 4.94 6.01
CA PHE A 177 -18.87 3.84 5.92
C PHE A 177 -18.17 2.53 5.55
N LEU A 178 -17.24 2.56 4.57
CA LEU A 178 -16.41 1.40 4.22
C LEU A 178 -15.61 0.90 5.44
N GLN A 179 -14.96 1.79 6.19
CA GLN A 179 -14.23 1.46 7.42
C GLN A 179 -15.11 0.66 8.39
N LYS A 180 -16.33 1.16 8.64
CA LYS A 180 -17.29 0.53 9.55
C LYS A 180 -17.66 -0.88 9.10
N ILE A 181 -18.05 -1.07 7.84
CA ILE A 181 -18.49 -2.39 7.36
C ILE A 181 -17.34 -3.40 7.23
N VAL A 182 -16.09 -2.94 7.03
CA VAL A 182 -14.88 -3.79 7.11
C VAL A 182 -14.61 -4.18 8.55
N ALA A 183 -14.68 -3.22 9.48
CA ALA A 183 -14.51 -3.47 10.90
C ALA A 183 -15.56 -4.48 11.40
N ASP A 184 -16.80 -4.35 10.94
CA ASP A 184 -17.89 -5.20 11.37
C ASP A 184 -17.94 -6.57 10.67
N LEU A 185 -17.12 -6.80 9.64
CA LEU A 185 -17.16 -7.98 8.75
C LEU A 185 -18.51 -8.15 8.03
N THR A 186 -19.21 -7.03 7.77
CA THR A 186 -20.50 -6.99 7.07
C THR A 186 -20.38 -6.55 5.60
N ILE A 187 -19.17 -6.20 5.16
CA ILE A 187 -18.87 -5.79 3.78
C ILE A 187 -19.27 -6.86 2.75
N LYS A 188 -19.68 -6.41 1.57
CA LYS A 188 -19.98 -7.22 0.39
C LYS A 188 -19.19 -6.71 -0.81
N ALA A 189 -18.99 -7.57 -1.82
CA ALA A 189 -18.27 -7.21 -3.05
C ALA A 189 -18.85 -5.97 -3.76
N LYS A 190 -20.16 -5.73 -3.66
CA LYS A 190 -20.81 -4.55 -4.26
C LYS A 190 -20.38 -3.23 -3.60
N ASP A 191 -19.99 -3.27 -2.33
CA ASP A 191 -19.63 -2.08 -1.55
C ASP A 191 -18.25 -1.54 -1.98
N LEU A 192 -17.44 -2.36 -2.68
CA LEU A 192 -16.15 -1.98 -3.25
C LEU A 192 -16.27 -1.36 -4.66
N LYS A 193 -17.45 -1.34 -5.28
CA LYS A 193 -17.63 -0.76 -6.62
C LYS A 193 -17.23 0.72 -6.72
N PRO A 194 -17.51 1.59 -5.72
CA PRO A 194 -17.08 2.99 -5.75
C PRO A 194 -15.56 3.19 -5.66
N PHE A 195 -14.83 2.20 -5.12
CA PHE A 195 -13.39 2.25 -4.85
C PHE A 195 -12.58 1.60 -5.99
N ARG A 196 -12.81 2.07 -7.21
CA ARG A 196 -12.20 1.56 -8.45
C ARG A 196 -11.70 2.70 -9.35
N PHE A 197 -11.33 3.82 -8.74
CA PHE A 197 -10.86 4.99 -9.47
C PHE A 197 -9.66 4.64 -10.36
N ARG A 198 -9.58 5.29 -11.52
CA ARG A 198 -8.51 5.13 -12.51
C ARG A 198 -8.17 6.50 -13.08
N LEU A 199 -6.87 6.82 -13.14
CA LEU A 199 -6.35 8.01 -13.81
C LEU A 199 -6.36 7.87 -15.33
#